data_AF-A0A964PGV7-F1
#
_entry.id   AF-A0A964PGV7-F1
#
_cell.length_a   1.000
_cell.length_b   1.000
_cell.length_c   1.000
_cell.angle_alpha   90.00
_cell.angle_beta   90.00
_cell.angle_gamma   90.00
#
_symmetry.space_group_name_H-M   'P 1'
#
loop_
_entity.id
_entity.type
_entity.pdbx_description
1 polymer ?
#
loop_
_entity_poly.entity_id
_entity_poly.type
_entity_poly.pdbx_seq_one_letter_code
_entity_poly.pdbx_strand_id
1 'polypeptide(L)' 'MEQWIASGTYKSWACEPDPHSQTLNSPHGRVRICSNPLLAASNGNVHPVGASSFKELYSGSSLIGYAVGVKVKAGTTADT' A
#
# COMPACT_ATOMS: atom_id res chain seq x y z
N MET A 1 -14.71 5.03 -2.37
CA MET A 1 -13.57 4.29 -1.78
C MET A 1 -13.94 2.83 -1.52
N GLU A 2 -14.92 2.55 -0.66
CA GLU A 2 -15.32 1.18 -0.27
C GLU A 2 -15.67 0.28 -1.45
N GLN A 3 -16.41 0.79 -2.46
CA GLN A 3 -16.73 0.01 -3.66
C GLN A 3 -15.50 -0.36 -4.50
N TRP A 4 -14.49 0.51 -4.54
CA TRP A 4 -13.24 0.24 -5.25
C TRP A 4 -12.35 -0.77 -4.50
N ILE A 5 -12.38 -0.73 -3.16
CA ILE A 5 -11.75 -1.77 -2.33
C ILE A 5 -12.47 -3.11 -2.56
N ALA A 6 -13.80 -3.09 -2.55
CA ALA A 6 -14.63 -4.28 -2.76
C ALA A 6 -14.47 -4.88 -4.16
N SER A 7 -14.23 -4.08 -5.20
CA SER A 7 -13.94 -4.59 -6.54
C SER A 7 -12.61 -5.33 -6.63
N GLY A 8 -11.72 -5.17 -5.64
CA GLY A 8 -10.45 -5.88 -5.59
C GLY A 8 -9.47 -5.48 -6.69
N THR A 9 -9.66 -4.33 -7.34
CA THR A 9 -8.85 -3.90 -8.49
C THR A 9 -7.35 -3.82 -8.14
N TYR A 10 -7.02 -3.48 -6.89
CA TYR A 10 -5.64 -3.46 -6.41
C TYR A 10 -4.93 -4.83 -6.46
N LYS A 11 -5.68 -5.95 -6.53
CA LYS A 11 -5.12 -7.30 -6.59
C LYS A 11 -4.45 -7.61 -7.93
N SER A 12 -4.68 -6.81 -8.96
CA SER A 12 -3.96 -6.91 -10.23
C SER A 12 -2.63 -6.14 -10.23
N TRP A 13 -2.29 -5.46 -9.15
CA TRP A 13 -1.02 -4.77 -8.97
C TRP A 13 0.08 -5.73 -8.49
N ALA A 14 1.31 -5.23 -8.36
CA ALA A 14 2.40 -6.00 -7.78
C ALA A 14 2.17 -6.13 -6.27
N CYS A 15 1.76 -7.31 -5.83
CA CYS A 15 1.49 -7.62 -4.43
C CYS A 15 2.56 -8.53 -3.84
N GLU A 16 2.81 -8.34 -2.55
CA GLU A 16 3.57 -9.31 -1.76
C GLU A 16 2.85 -10.67 -1.77
N PRO A 17 3.60 -11.78 -1.75
CA PRO A 17 3.03 -13.12 -1.76
C PRO A 17 2.24 -13.40 -0.47
N ASP A 18 2.75 -12.94 0.68
CA ASP A 18 2.20 -13.21 2.00
C ASP A 18 2.26 -11.97 2.90
N PRO A 19 1.36 -11.86 3.90
CA PRO A 19 1.49 -10.82 4.92
C PRO A 19 2.78 -11.00 5.73
N HIS A 20 3.51 -9.92 5.97
CA HIS A 20 4.71 -9.91 6.79
C HIS A 20 4.52 -9.06 8.04
N SER A 21 5.38 -9.30 9.04
CA SER A 21 5.48 -8.38 10.18
C SER A 21 5.99 -7.05 9.67
N GLN A 22 5.32 -5.97 10.10
CA GLN A 22 5.77 -4.62 9.84
C GLN A 22 7.22 -4.37 10.31
N THR A 23 7.95 -3.52 9.61
CA THR A 23 9.26 -3.03 10.05
C THR A 23 9.11 -2.06 11.24
N LEU A 24 10.20 -1.84 12.00
CA LEU A 24 10.18 -1.13 13.29
C LEU A 24 9.28 0.14 13.31
N ASN A 25 8.48 0.26 14.37
CA ASN A 25 7.64 1.41 14.74
C ASN A 25 6.31 1.63 14.00
N SER A 26 5.83 0.69 13.16
CA SER A 26 4.47 0.80 12.66
C SER A 26 3.45 0.29 13.72
N PRO A 27 2.29 0.94 13.91
CA PRO A 27 1.30 0.54 14.92
C PRO A 27 0.37 -0.61 14.46
N HIS A 28 0.61 -1.20 13.29
CA HIS A 28 -0.29 -2.12 12.61
C HIS A 28 0.30 -3.55 12.45
N GLY A 29 -0.06 -4.47 13.35
CA GLY A 29 0.32 -5.91 13.36
C GLY A 29 1.06 -6.49 12.12
N ARG A 30 0.37 -7.32 11.33
CA ARG A 30 0.90 -7.87 10.07
C ARG A 30 0.29 -7.12 8.89
N VAL A 31 1.04 -6.96 7.81
CA VAL A 31 0.57 -6.26 6.60
C VAL A 31 0.91 -7.02 5.34
N ARG A 32 0.08 -6.87 4.31
CA ARG A 32 0.40 -7.26 2.93
C ARG A 32 0.22 -6.06 2.02
N ILE A 33 1.23 -5.78 1.21
CA ILE A 33 1.29 -4.55 0.42
C ILE A 33 1.16 -4.88 -1.08
N CYS A 34 0.32 -4.10 -1.76
CA CYS A 34 0.21 -4.06 -3.21
C CYS A 34 0.60 -2.67 -3.72
N SER A 35 1.50 -2.62 -4.69
CA SER A 35 2.04 -1.40 -5.29
C SER A 35 1.62 -1.31 -6.75
N ASN A 36 1.00 -0.19 -7.14
CA ASN A 36 0.66 0.02 -8.55
C ASN A 36 1.93 0.08 -9.43
N PRO A 37 1.82 -0.06 -10.76
CA PRO A 37 3.00 -0.09 -11.63
C PRO A 37 3.94 1.11 -11.47
N LEU A 38 3.40 2.30 -11.19
CA LEU A 38 4.19 3.52 -10.94
C LEU A 38 5.04 3.41 -9.67
N LEU A 39 4.47 2.90 -8.59
CA LEU A 39 5.19 2.70 -7.34
C LEU A 39 6.19 1.54 -7.44
N ALA A 40 5.78 0.44 -8.08
CA ALA A 40 6.63 -0.75 -8.26
C ALA A 40 7.88 -0.47 -9.09
N ALA A 41 7.81 0.46 -10.05
CA ALA A 41 8.94 0.87 -10.88
C ALA A 41 9.83 1.95 -10.23
N SER A 42 9.45 2.49 -9.07
CA SER A 42 10.16 3.59 -8.42
C SER A 42 11.38 3.11 -7.63
N ASN A 43 12.47 3.87 -7.67
CA ASN A 43 13.74 3.56 -6.98
C ASN A 43 13.81 4.06 -5.52
N GLY A 44 12.69 4.53 -4.95
CA GLY A 44 12.53 4.83 -3.53
C GLY A 44 12.92 6.25 -3.08
N ASN A 45 13.56 7.06 -3.94
CA ASN A 45 13.99 8.42 -3.54
C ASN A 45 12.89 9.48 -3.75
N VAL A 46 12.15 9.38 -4.86
CA VAL A 46 11.00 10.24 -5.18
C VAL A 46 9.99 9.39 -5.92
N HIS A 47 8.76 9.35 -5.42
CA HIS A 47 7.65 8.66 -6.09
C HIS A 47 6.94 9.60 -7.07
N PRO A 48 6.60 9.13 -8.29
CA PRO A 48 5.83 9.93 -9.23
C PRO A 48 4.41 10.20 -8.70
N VAL A 49 3.81 11.30 -9.14
CA VAL A 49 2.38 11.54 -8.90
C VAL A 49 1.57 10.38 -9.47
N GLY A 50 0.61 9.89 -8.70
CA GLY A 50 -0.18 8.69 -9.00
C GLY A 50 0.44 7.39 -8.48
N ALA A 51 1.69 7.39 -7.98
CA ALA A 51 2.23 6.25 -7.25
C ALA A 51 1.32 5.92 -6.06
N SER A 52 0.93 4.65 -5.94
CA SER A 52 -0.07 4.21 -4.98
C SER A 52 0.35 2.92 -4.29
N SER A 53 0.19 2.89 -2.97
CA SER A 53 0.31 1.70 -2.15
C SER A 53 -1.04 1.35 -1.52
N PHE A 54 -1.37 0.07 -1.57
CA PHE A 54 -2.54 -0.50 -0.90
C PHE A 54 -2.06 -1.52 0.12
N LYS A 55 -2.44 -1.33 1.39
CA LYS A 55 -2.02 -2.20 2.50
C LYS A 55 -3.24 -2.89 3.08
N GLU A 56 -3.20 -4.21 3.09
CA GLU A 56 -4.10 -5.06 3.86
C GLU A 56 -3.53 -5.18 5.29
N LEU A 57 -4.35 -4.91 6.31
CA LEU A 57 -3.94 -4.92 7.72
C LEU A 57 -4.49 -6.18 8.39
N TYR A 58 -3.64 -6.89 9.13
CA TYR A 58 -3.97 -8.17 9.74
C TYR A 58 -3.74 -8.19 11.25
N SER A 59 -4.65 -8.85 11.96
CA SER A 59 -4.47 -9.32 13.33
C SER A 59 -4.45 -10.84 13.32
N GLY A 60 -3.26 -11.44 13.54
CA GLY A 60 -3.06 -12.87 13.29
C GLY A 60 -3.19 -13.21 11.80
N SER A 61 -4.18 -14.04 11.45
CA SER A 61 -4.57 -14.37 10.07
C SER A 61 -5.80 -13.59 9.59
N SER A 62 -6.46 -12.84 10.46
CA SER A 62 -7.69 -12.10 10.14
C SER A 62 -7.37 -10.76 9.51
N LEU A 63 -8.00 -10.46 8.37
CA LEU A 63 -7.98 -9.14 7.74
C LEU A 63 -8.87 -8.19 8.54
N ILE A 64 -8.29 -7.12 9.09
CA ILE A 64 -8.96 -6.17 9.99
C ILE A 64 -9.14 -4.78 9.40
N GLY A 65 -8.54 -4.50 8.23
CA GLY A 65 -8.70 -3.21 7.59
C GLY A 65 -7.76 -3.00 6.42
N TYR A 66 -7.82 -1.78 5.89
CA TYR A 66 -7.04 -1.36 4.74
C TYR A 66 -6.45 0.03 4.99
N ALA A 67 -5.26 0.27 4.45
CA ALA A 67 -4.68 1.61 4.34
C ALA A 67 -4.26 1.87 2.90
N VAL A 68 -4.54 3.07 2.39
CA VAL A 68 -4.23 3.45 1.01
C VAL A 68 -3.45 4.75 1.03
N GLY A 69 -2.28 4.75 0.41
CA GLY A 69 -1.46 5.94 0.19
C GLY A 69 -1.38 6.24 -1.29
N VAL A 70 -1.67 7.49 -1.67
CA VAL A 70 -1.58 7.97 -3.05
C VAL A 70 -0.74 9.24 -3.06
N LYS A 71 0.24 9.31 -3.96
CA LYS A 71 1.02 10.53 -4.18
C LYS A 71 0.24 11.46 -5.09
N VAL A 72 -0.41 12.49 -4.56
CA VAL A 72 -1.23 13.42 -5.37
C VAL A 72 -0.48 14.66 -5.85
N LYS A 73 0.67 14.96 -5.23
CA LYS A 73 1.48 16.14 -5.55
C LYS A 73 2.96 15.78 -5.59
N ALA A 74 3.69 16.41 -6.51
CA ALA A 74 5.15 16.32 -6.56
C ALA A 74 5.78 16.89 -5.27
N GLY A 75 6.85 16.25 -4.80
CA GLY A 75 7.58 16.66 -3.60
C GLY A 75 8.31 15.49 -2.97
N THR A 76 9.30 15.79 -2.14
CA THR A 76 10.15 14.82 -1.44
C THR A 76 9.59 14.37 -0.09
N THR A 77 8.50 14.98 0.36
CA THR A 77 7.80 14.69 1.61
C THR A 77 6.57 13.80 1.38
N ALA A 78 5.94 13.36 2.47
CA ALA A 78 4.67 12.62 2.46
C ALA A 78 3.46 13.50 2.11
N ASP A 79 3.64 14.48 1.21
CA ASP A 79 2.55 15.28 0.66
C ASP A 79 1.60 14.32 -0.08
N THR A 80 0.50 13.99 0.60
CA THR A 80 -0.53 13.03 0.23
C THR A 80 -1.81 13.73 -0.19
#